data_AF-K2FSM7-F1
#
_entry.id   AF-K2FSM7-F1
#
_cell.length_a   1.000
_cell.length_b   1.000
_cell.length_c   1.000
_cell.angle_alpha   90.00
_cell.angle_beta   90.00
_cell.angle_gamma   90.00
#
_symmetry.space_group_name_H-M   'P 1'
#
loop_
_entity.id
_entity.type
_entity.pdbx_description
1 polymer ?
#
loop_
_entity_poly.entity_id
_entity_poly.type
_entity_poly.pdbx_seq_one_letter_code
_entity_poly.pdbx_strand_id
1 'polypeptide(L)'
;MEKVKFAKLDKKVQMGRCTIPQAVFVTLDPDDETFEQVVERQEKFLKLPENIKDKLVSSETAEKIKTVCAHFNLELLQMAPVARVIRSYYFAEVKLEDFANVIEKESKIGKEEAGNIARYIIDRIINKDVKPQVTVRKEKIT
;
A
#
# COMPACT_ATOMS: atom_id res chain seq x y z
N MET A 1 -19.10 -14.10 -17.06
CA MET A 1 -18.42 -14.84 -15.98
C MET A 1 -18.95 -14.29 -14.67
N GLU A 2 -19.53 -15.11 -13.80
CA GLU A 2 -20.03 -14.64 -12.51
C GLU A 2 -18.85 -14.27 -11.60
N LYS A 3 -18.87 -13.08 -10.99
CA LYS A 3 -17.78 -12.62 -10.11
C LYS A 3 -17.80 -13.45 -8.83
N VAL A 4 -16.70 -14.12 -8.52
CA VAL A 4 -16.54 -14.85 -7.24
C VAL A 4 -16.45 -13.81 -6.11
N LYS A 5 -17.36 -13.91 -5.14
CA LYS A 5 -17.37 -13.04 -3.95
C LYS A 5 -16.09 -13.20 -3.14
N PHE A 6 -15.58 -12.11 -2.58
CA PHE A 6 -14.37 -12.07 -1.76
C PHE A 6 -14.40 -13.10 -0.62
N ALA A 7 -15.53 -13.21 0.07
CA ALA A 7 -15.72 -14.14 1.18
C ALA A 7 -15.59 -15.63 0.78
N LYS A 8 -15.75 -15.96 -0.51
CA LYS A 8 -15.62 -17.33 -1.03
C LYS A 8 -14.19 -17.68 -1.48
N LEU A 9 -13.26 -16.72 -1.45
CA LEU A 9 -11.87 -16.95 -1.83
C LEU A 9 -11.12 -17.70 -0.71
N ASP A 10 -10.06 -18.41 -1.06
CA ASP A 10 -9.15 -18.99 -0.07
C ASP A 10 -8.55 -17.92 0.85
N LYS A 11 -8.34 -18.25 2.13
CA LYS A 11 -7.78 -17.29 3.12
C LYS A 11 -6.47 -16.65 2.66
N LYS A 12 -5.61 -17.41 1.98
CA LYS A 12 -4.35 -16.89 1.43
C LYS A 12 -4.60 -15.86 0.32
N VAL A 13 -5.60 -16.09 -0.52
CA VAL A 13 -6.00 -15.15 -1.58
C VAL A 13 -6.63 -13.91 -0.98
N GLN A 14 -7.52 -14.07 0.00
CA GLN A 14 -8.10 -12.93 0.73
C GLN A 14 -7.00 -12.07 1.38
N MET A 15 -6.03 -12.70 2.05
CA MET A 15 -4.86 -12.03 2.62
C MET A 15 -4.07 -11.26 1.57
N GLY A 16 -3.72 -11.90 0.45
CA GLY A 16 -3.02 -11.22 -0.64
C GLY A 16 -3.79 -10.02 -1.20
N ARG A 17 -5.11 -10.15 -1.35
CA ARG A 17 -6.00 -9.06 -1.78
C ARG A 17 -6.21 -7.96 -0.72
N CYS A 18 -5.67 -8.09 0.49
CA CYS A 18 -5.69 -7.05 1.52
C CYS A 18 -4.30 -6.50 1.85
N THR A 19 -3.21 -7.24 1.58
CA THR A 19 -1.86 -6.83 2.01
C THR A 19 -0.87 -6.59 0.87
N ILE A 20 -1.11 -7.09 -0.35
CA ILE A 20 -0.24 -6.82 -1.50
C ILE A 20 -0.70 -5.52 -2.17
N PRO A 21 0.12 -4.44 -2.20
CA PRO A 21 -0.29 -3.15 -2.75
C PRO A 21 -0.80 -3.21 -4.20
N GLN A 22 -0.22 -4.04 -5.06
CA GLN A 22 -0.71 -4.17 -6.42
C GLN A 22 -2.02 -4.96 -6.54
N ALA A 23 -2.25 -5.93 -5.65
CA ALA A 23 -3.42 -6.82 -5.72
C ALA A 23 -4.64 -6.28 -4.95
N VAL A 24 -4.43 -5.34 -4.02
CA VAL A 24 -5.50 -4.80 -3.19
C VAL A 24 -6.55 -4.10 -4.05
N PHE A 25 -7.80 -4.35 -3.70
CA PHE A 25 -8.94 -3.75 -4.39
C PHE A 25 -9.01 -2.24 -4.16
N VAL A 26 -9.55 -1.50 -5.13
CA VAL A 26 -9.63 -0.02 -5.09
C VAL A 26 -10.76 0.49 -4.19
N THR A 27 -11.85 -0.25 -4.07
CA THR A 27 -13.09 0.13 -3.35
C THR A 27 -13.04 -0.21 -1.86
N LEU A 28 -13.94 0.33 -1.03
CA LEU A 28 -13.99 -0.10 0.39
C LEU A 28 -14.50 -1.54 0.54
N ASP A 29 -15.46 -1.94 -0.29
CA ASP A 29 -15.90 -3.33 -0.40
C ASP A 29 -15.21 -4.01 -1.61
N PRO A 30 -14.48 -5.14 -1.44
CA PRO A 30 -13.85 -5.85 -2.54
C PRO A 30 -14.81 -6.34 -3.63
N ASP A 31 -16.08 -6.57 -3.29
CA ASP A 31 -17.09 -7.05 -4.23
C ASP A 31 -17.64 -5.93 -5.14
N ASP A 32 -17.40 -4.66 -4.79
CA ASP A 32 -17.78 -3.49 -5.60
C ASP A 32 -16.76 -3.13 -6.69
N GLU A 33 -15.54 -3.69 -6.63
CA GLU A 33 -14.48 -3.36 -7.60
C GLU A 33 -14.88 -3.79 -9.03
N THR A 34 -14.91 -2.84 -9.97
CA THR A 34 -15.26 -3.13 -11.37
C THR A 34 -14.06 -3.61 -12.17
N PHE A 35 -14.32 -4.21 -13.34
CA PHE A 35 -13.24 -4.63 -14.23
C PHE A 35 -12.43 -3.42 -14.74
N GLU A 36 -13.11 -2.31 -15.06
CA GLU A 36 -12.48 -1.08 -15.53
C GLU A 36 -11.53 -0.50 -14.47
N GLN A 37 -11.90 -0.54 -13.19
CA GLN A 37 -11.03 -0.12 -12.09
C GLN A 37 -9.80 -1.01 -11.97
N VAL A 38 -9.96 -2.33 -12.17
CA VAL A 38 -8.82 -3.27 -12.19
C VAL A 38 -7.88 -2.97 -13.36
N VAL A 39 -8.43 -2.69 -14.54
CA VAL A 39 -7.66 -2.32 -15.73
C VAL A 39 -6.90 -1.02 -15.50
N GLU A 40 -7.57 0.04 -15.03
CA GLU A 40 -6.93 1.34 -14.76
C GLU A 40 -5.78 1.20 -13.75
N ARG A 41 -5.98 0.45 -12.66
CA ARG A 41 -4.93 0.14 -11.69
C ARG A 41 -3.75 -0.58 -12.36
N GLN A 42 -4.02 -1.56 -13.22
CA GLN A 42 -2.98 -2.29 -13.92
C GLN A 42 -2.19 -1.40 -14.89
N GLU A 43 -2.87 -0.52 -15.62
CA GLU A 43 -2.22 0.43 -16.52
C GLU A 43 -1.31 1.42 -15.79
N LYS A 44 -1.74 1.94 -14.64
CA LYS A 44 -0.90 2.79 -13.78
C LYS A 44 0.33 2.03 -13.29
N PHE A 45 0.16 0.80 -12.83
CA PHE A 45 1.25 -0.05 -12.38
C PHE A 45 2.28 -0.34 -13.48
N LEU A 46 1.83 -0.63 -14.70
CA LEU A 46 2.74 -0.92 -15.83
C LEU A 46 3.64 0.25 -16.21
N LYS A 47 3.23 1.48 -15.91
CA LYS A 47 4.00 2.72 -16.15
C LYS A 47 5.07 2.99 -15.09
N LEU A 48 5.07 2.27 -13.97
CA LEU A 48 6.04 2.47 -12.90
C LEU A 48 7.44 1.93 -13.28
N PRO A 49 8.51 2.47 -12.67
CA PRO A 49 9.83 1.86 -12.71
C PRO A 49 9.83 0.44 -12.11
N GLU A 50 10.65 -0.46 -12.64
CA GLU A 50 10.69 -1.88 -12.21
C GLU A 50 10.98 -2.05 -10.72
N ASN A 51 11.87 -1.25 -10.14
CA ASN A 51 12.16 -1.32 -8.70
C ASN A 51 10.93 -1.02 -7.82
N ILE A 52 10.01 -0.18 -8.31
CA ILE A 52 8.75 0.10 -7.62
C ILE A 52 7.74 -1.02 -7.87
N LYS A 53 7.69 -1.56 -9.09
CA LYS A 53 6.84 -2.73 -9.40
C LYS A 53 7.18 -3.92 -8.49
N ASP A 54 8.45 -4.26 -8.38
CA ASP A 54 8.97 -5.32 -7.52
C ASP A 54 8.51 -5.13 -6.07
N LYS A 55 8.58 -3.90 -5.57
CA LYS A 55 8.13 -3.57 -4.22
C LYS A 55 6.63 -3.78 -4.02
N LEU A 56 5.80 -3.32 -4.95
CA LEU A 56 4.34 -3.38 -4.84
C LEU A 56 3.77 -4.80 -5.00
N VAL A 57 4.55 -5.73 -5.56
CA VAL A 57 4.21 -7.16 -5.65
C VAL A 57 4.95 -8.04 -4.65
N SER A 58 5.97 -7.51 -3.96
CA SER A 58 6.83 -8.27 -3.05
C SER A 58 6.09 -8.81 -1.83
N SER A 59 6.36 -10.07 -1.50
CA SER A 59 5.93 -10.69 -0.25
C SER A 59 6.51 -10.01 0.98
N GLU A 60 7.68 -9.40 0.88
CA GLU A 60 8.29 -8.65 1.99
C GLU A 60 7.44 -7.43 2.37
N THR A 61 6.97 -6.68 1.37
CA THR A 61 6.07 -5.53 1.60
C THR A 61 4.76 -5.99 2.23
N ALA A 62 4.17 -7.06 1.69
CA ALA A 62 2.93 -7.63 2.21
C ALA A 62 3.08 -8.12 3.68
N GLU A 63 4.21 -8.74 4.02
CA GLU A 63 4.45 -9.22 5.39
C GLU A 63 4.69 -8.05 6.37
N LYS A 64 5.36 -6.97 5.94
CA LYS A 64 5.48 -5.74 6.75
C LYS A 64 4.12 -5.13 7.05
N ILE A 65 3.26 -5.02 6.03
CA ILE A 65 1.88 -4.52 6.19
C ILE A 65 1.12 -5.42 7.16
N LYS A 66 1.14 -6.74 6.95
CA LYS A 66 0.49 -7.70 7.84
C LYS A 66 0.99 -7.59 9.28
N THR A 67 2.30 -7.47 9.48
CA THR A 67 2.93 -7.40 10.81
C THR A 67 2.52 -6.14 11.55
N VAL A 68 2.60 -4.96 10.92
CA VAL A 68 2.19 -3.72 11.58
C VAL A 68 0.69 -3.73 11.86
N CYS A 69 -0.13 -4.22 10.92
CA CYS A 69 -1.57 -4.26 11.13
C CYS A 69 -1.97 -5.22 12.26
N ALA A 70 -1.31 -6.39 12.35
CA ALA A 70 -1.55 -7.35 13.42
C ALA A 70 -1.18 -6.80 14.80
N HIS A 71 -0.16 -5.93 14.90
CA HIS A 71 0.17 -5.25 16.16
C HIS A 71 -1.01 -4.45 16.71
N PHE A 72 -1.78 -3.81 15.83
CA PHE A 72 -2.98 -3.02 16.18
C PHE A 72 -4.28 -3.83 16.13
N ASN A 73 -4.20 -5.17 16.08
CA ASN A 73 -5.36 -6.07 16.01
C ASN A 73 -6.34 -5.74 14.86
N LEU A 74 -5.84 -5.20 13.75
CA LEU A 74 -6.67 -4.89 12.59
C LEU A 74 -7.24 -6.17 11.98
N GLU A 75 -8.53 -6.15 11.68
CA GLU A 75 -9.17 -7.20 10.89
C GLU A 75 -8.74 -7.13 9.42
N LEU A 76 -8.96 -8.23 8.70
CA LEU A 76 -8.47 -8.41 7.34
C LEU A 76 -8.83 -7.26 6.38
N LEU A 77 -10.09 -6.83 6.36
CA LEU A 77 -10.53 -5.73 5.50
C LEU A 77 -9.98 -4.38 5.97
N GLN A 78 -9.74 -4.20 7.27
CA GLN A 78 -9.13 -2.99 7.80
C GLN A 78 -7.64 -2.88 7.46
N MET A 79 -6.99 -3.96 7.03
CA MET A 79 -5.62 -3.92 6.49
C MET A 79 -5.57 -3.37 5.06
N ALA A 80 -6.64 -3.49 4.28
CA ALA A 80 -6.65 -3.11 2.86
C ALA A 80 -6.30 -1.64 2.60
N PRO A 81 -6.79 -0.66 3.38
CA PRO A 81 -6.42 0.75 3.22
C PRO A 81 -4.93 1.00 3.38
N VAL A 82 -4.24 0.22 4.22
CA VAL A 82 -2.79 0.33 4.40
C VAL A 82 -2.04 -0.06 3.13
N ALA A 83 -2.41 -1.18 2.50
CA ALA A 83 -1.83 -1.57 1.21
C ALA A 83 -2.20 -0.59 0.10
N ARG A 84 -3.43 -0.06 0.13
CA ARG A 84 -3.94 0.89 -0.86
C ARG A 84 -3.21 2.22 -0.81
N VAL A 85 -3.01 2.79 0.37
CA VAL A 85 -2.34 4.10 0.52
C VAL A 85 -0.89 4.04 0.06
N ILE A 86 -0.21 2.91 0.29
CA ILE A 86 1.14 2.66 -0.26
C ILE A 86 1.11 2.69 -1.78
N ARG A 87 0.19 1.96 -2.42
CA ARG A 87 0.06 1.97 -3.89
C ARG A 87 -0.25 3.38 -4.39
N SER A 88 -1.24 4.05 -3.81
CA SER A 88 -1.68 5.38 -4.22
C SER A 88 -0.57 6.42 -4.10
N TYR A 89 0.36 6.28 -3.15
CA TYR A 89 1.56 7.10 -3.10
C TYR A 89 2.46 6.93 -4.34
N TYR A 90 2.77 5.69 -4.72
CA TYR A 90 3.59 5.44 -5.91
C TYR A 90 2.86 5.77 -7.22
N PHE A 91 1.53 5.81 -7.21
CA PHE A 91 0.72 6.33 -8.31
C PHE A 91 0.61 7.87 -8.30
N ALA A 92 1.24 8.55 -7.33
CA ALA A 92 1.18 10.00 -7.13
C ALA A 92 -0.23 10.54 -6.84
N GLU A 93 -1.11 9.71 -6.27
CA GLU A 93 -2.50 10.04 -5.92
C GLU A 93 -2.65 10.54 -4.48
N VAL A 94 -1.72 10.14 -3.60
CA VAL A 94 -1.72 10.48 -2.17
C VAL A 94 -0.32 10.90 -1.74
N LYS A 95 -0.23 11.92 -0.87
CA LYS A 95 1.05 12.37 -0.29
C LYS A 95 1.31 11.72 1.06
N LEU A 96 2.57 11.72 1.51
CA LEU A 96 2.96 11.06 2.77
C LEU A 96 2.27 11.67 3.99
N GLU A 97 2.08 12.98 4.00
CA GLU A 97 1.38 13.71 5.06
C GLU A 97 -0.10 13.29 5.23
N ASP A 98 -0.70 12.72 4.19
CA ASP A 98 -2.11 12.31 4.20
C ASP A 98 -2.31 10.83 4.61
N PHE A 99 -1.22 10.06 4.77
CA PHE A 99 -1.31 8.61 5.03
C PHE A 99 -2.16 8.29 6.26
N ALA A 100 -1.91 8.98 7.37
CA ALA A 100 -2.64 8.76 8.61
C ALA A 100 -4.14 9.02 8.43
N ASN A 101 -4.50 10.11 7.75
CA ASN A 101 -5.90 10.48 7.53
C ASN A 101 -6.64 9.46 6.64
N VAL A 102 -5.96 8.96 5.59
CA VAL A 102 -6.53 7.92 4.71
C VAL A 102 -6.75 6.62 5.47
N ILE A 103 -5.74 6.16 6.23
CA ILE A 103 -5.83 4.92 7.01
C ILE A 103 -6.91 5.05 8.09
N GLU A 104 -6.95 6.14 8.84
CA GLU A 104 -7.97 6.40 9.87
C GLU A 104 -9.38 6.27 9.29
N LYS A 105 -9.65 6.99 8.20
CA LYS A 105 -10.97 7.06 7.57
C LYS A 105 -11.42 5.72 6.99
N GLU A 106 -10.54 5.04 6.25
CA GLU A 106 -10.91 3.85 5.51
C GLU A 106 -10.86 2.58 6.36
N SER A 107 -9.90 2.47 7.30
CA SER A 107 -9.80 1.33 8.22
C SER A 107 -10.74 1.45 9.43
N LYS A 108 -11.32 2.65 9.64
CA LYS A 108 -12.22 2.97 10.77
C LYS A 108 -11.56 2.70 12.13
N ILE A 109 -10.32 3.17 12.27
CA ILE A 109 -9.51 3.01 13.50
C ILE A 109 -9.22 4.36 14.15
N GLY A 110 -8.62 4.33 15.34
CA GLY A 110 -8.24 5.55 16.05
C GLY A 110 -7.15 6.33 15.32
N LYS A 111 -7.22 7.67 15.40
CA LYS A 111 -6.20 8.59 14.84
C LYS A 111 -4.76 8.26 15.29
N GLU A 112 -4.58 7.87 16.55
CA GLU A 112 -3.28 7.51 17.09
C GLU A 112 -2.72 6.24 16.42
N GLU A 113 -3.54 5.20 16.28
CA GLU A 113 -3.18 3.94 15.64
C GLU A 113 -2.84 4.17 14.17
N ALA A 114 -3.69 4.91 13.44
CA ALA A 114 -3.45 5.29 12.05
C ALA A 114 -2.14 6.08 11.89
N GLY A 115 -1.86 7.02 12.81
CA GLY A 115 -0.60 7.76 12.84
C GLY A 115 0.63 6.89 13.10
N ASN A 116 0.52 5.90 14.00
CA ASN A 116 1.60 4.93 14.26
C ASN A 116 1.86 4.04 13.03
N ILE A 117 0.79 3.55 12.39
CA ILE A 117 0.88 2.72 11.18
C ILE A 117 1.51 3.53 10.03
N ALA A 118 1.05 4.75 9.80
CA ALA A 118 1.59 5.64 8.77
C ALA A 118 3.11 5.86 8.95
N ARG A 119 3.55 6.18 10.18
CA ARG A 119 4.98 6.33 10.50
C ARG A 119 5.77 5.06 10.20
N TYR A 120 5.28 3.90 10.64
CA TYR A 120 5.93 2.63 10.36
C TYR A 120 6.10 2.38 8.86
N ILE A 121 5.06 2.62 8.07
CA ILE A 121 5.10 2.43 6.61
C ILE A 121 6.12 3.36 5.98
N ILE A 122 6.09 4.64 6.34
CA ILE A 122 7.01 5.65 5.84
C ILE A 122 8.45 5.22 6.12
N ASP A 123 8.77 4.79 7.34
CA ASP A 123 10.14 4.43 7.71
C ASP A 123 10.61 3.07 7.17
N ARG A 124 9.73 2.07 7.15
CA ARG A 124 10.10 0.67 6.88
C ARG A 124 9.80 0.19 5.47
N ILE A 125 8.92 0.90 4.76
CA ILE A 125 8.52 0.59 3.39
C ILE A 125 8.98 1.70 2.45
N ILE A 126 8.58 2.96 2.67
CA ILE A 126 8.84 4.05 1.70
C ILE A 126 10.30 4.53 1.74
N ASN A 127 10.78 5.01 2.88
CA ASN A 127 12.09 5.66 3.03
C ASN A 127 13.28 4.73 2.79
N LYS A 128 13.07 3.40 2.81
CA LYS A 128 14.09 2.44 2.35
C LYS A 128 14.41 2.55 0.86
N ASP A 129 13.60 3.28 0.07
CA ASP A 129 13.86 3.55 -1.36
C ASP A 129 14.64 4.82 -1.63
N VAL A 130 14.66 5.75 -0.67
CA VAL A 130 15.38 7.00 -0.85
C VAL A 130 16.87 6.68 -0.70
N LYS A 131 17.55 6.43 -1.83
CA LYS A 131 19.01 6.51 -1.85
C LYS A 131 19.38 7.92 -1.33
N PRO A 132 20.35 8.05 -0.42
CA PRO A 132 20.87 9.38 -0.08
C PRO A 132 21.29 10.04 -1.39
N GLN A 133 20.76 11.23 -1.67
CA GLN A 133 21.30 12.06 -2.72
C GLN A 133 22.75 12.34 -2.34
N VAL A 134 23.70 11.75 -3.07
CA VAL A 134 25.11 12.12 -2.95
C VAL A 134 25.21 13.55 -3.45
N THR A 135 25.10 14.51 -2.53
CA THR A 135 25.45 15.89 -2.82
C THR A 135 26.97 15.91 -2.99
N VAL A 136 27.44 15.76 -4.22
CA VAL A 136 28.85 16.01 -4.55
C VAL A 136 29.08 17.49 -4.26
N ARG A 137 29.64 17.78 -3.08
CA ARG A 137 30.25 19.08 -2.82
C ARG A 137 31.37 19.20 -3.85
N LYS A 138 31.19 20.09 -4.82
CA LYS A 138 32.31 20.54 -5.66
C LYS A 138 33.31 21.20 -4.73
N GLU A 139 34.36 20.48 -4.37
CA GLU A 139 35.53 21.09 -3.76
C GLU A 139 36.06 22.13 -4.74
N LYS A 140 36.13 23.38 -4.29
CA LYS A 140 36.87 24.43 -4.99
C LYS A 140 38.34 24.04 -4.93
N ILE A 141 38.86 23.53 -6.03
CA ILE A 141 40.30 23.46 -6.24
C ILE A 141 40.77 24.92 -6.33
N THR A 142 41.66 25.26 -5.39
CA THR A 142 42.29 26.58 -5.26
C THR A 142 43.44 26.69 -6.24
#